data_AF-A0A813PYI7-F1
#
_entry.id   AF-A0A813PYI7-F1
#
_cell.length_a   1.000
_cell.length_b   1.000
_cell.length_c   1.000
_cell.angle_alpha   90.00
_cell.angle_beta   90.00
_cell.angle_gamma   90.00
#
_symmetry.space_group_name_H-M   'P 1'
#
loop_
_entity.id
_entity.type
_entity.pdbx_description
1 polymer ?
#
loop_
_entity_poly.entity_id
_entity_poly.type
_entity_poly.pdbx_seq_one_letter_code
_entity_poly.pdbx_strand_id
1 'polypeptide(L)'
;MFEHMPNARIVDTVLPIAQNLFRAHAAPVTFLYHTLFVYEKKLREKSNFRQSLIIGTIGNIYQMRKMEWCFSNNFTSYVENYLRLDGEKRQLPSPIFNSRYAIDLLHKLVDAIYEKNSYEYNIDWRYNEFANPSLQLIHCLAIEIFFYTGQENFNPWKLFAEPFITADALIPRVHFLKYLNAMGLLFSALPDFYWSQLFERMYQIFEHPLLLRCSPTDIMDLLNFRERFCTHTENMVCCFVAVVHSIWLHGSISHLQPFLHLVQTQLLQTIKTENQLLLAFQLIGPFLQRIQTESTKLLLEFVIVPYDLIARVDNHQQSFINVDTIANFLYHIKYIVVGDAIRDRIETVVNNLHCEKLRSRLHFLCAKTDVSSSIHSQGSVTAATPSSVTTTDPPNSNVPSHGQIKPGTSTMQMQYTTTAMQAQSYGVPPQNIQQNFQLTTNMTNTMGSDGIQQQR
;
A
#
# COMPACT_ATOMS: atom_id res chain seq x y z
N MET A 1 -26.26 1.79 15.19
CA MET A 1 -27.31 2.11 14.19
C MET A 1 -27.13 1.34 12.88
N PHE A 2 -25.93 1.32 12.29
CA PHE A 2 -25.67 0.64 11.00
C PHE A 2 -25.66 -0.90 11.06
N GLU A 3 -25.46 -1.50 12.24
CA GLU A 3 -25.41 -2.96 12.41
C GLU A 3 -26.78 -3.64 12.37
N HIS A 4 -27.81 -2.97 12.90
CA HIS A 4 -29.18 -3.42 12.92
C HIS A 4 -30.03 -2.49 12.05
N MET A 5 -29.86 -2.53 10.72
CA MET A 5 -30.70 -1.79 9.78
C MET A 5 -31.84 -2.66 9.18
N PRO A 6 -32.93 -2.96 9.92
CA PRO A 6 -34.19 -3.33 9.30
C PRO A 6 -35.03 -2.09 8.88
N ASN A 7 -34.74 -0.89 9.39
CA ASN A 7 -35.63 0.27 9.22
C ASN A 7 -34.94 1.48 8.56
N ALA A 8 -34.95 1.55 7.22
CA ALA A 8 -34.54 2.74 6.47
C ALA A 8 -35.22 4.03 6.98
N ARG A 9 -36.49 3.92 7.40
CA ARG A 9 -37.32 5.01 7.93
C ARG A 9 -36.75 5.72 9.16
N ILE A 10 -36.08 5.02 10.09
CA ILE A 10 -35.52 5.68 11.28
C ILE A 10 -34.40 6.63 10.86
N VAL A 11 -33.64 6.26 9.84
CA VAL A 11 -32.50 7.05 9.41
C VAL A 11 -32.93 8.25 8.58
N ASP A 12 -33.97 8.10 7.76
CA ASP A 12 -34.57 9.23 7.03
C ASP A 12 -35.16 10.29 7.98
N THR A 13 -35.60 9.89 9.18
CA THR A 13 -36.11 10.82 10.21
C THR A 13 -35.01 11.38 11.10
N VAL A 14 -34.03 10.56 11.51
CA VAL A 14 -32.96 10.96 12.45
C VAL A 14 -31.87 11.76 11.75
N LEU A 15 -31.53 11.42 10.51
CA LEU A 15 -30.42 12.07 9.79
C LEU A 15 -30.67 13.57 9.57
N PRO A 16 -31.83 14.06 9.12
CA PRO A 16 -32.10 15.50 9.01
C PRO A 16 -31.99 16.26 10.34
N ILE A 17 -32.38 15.61 11.45
CA ILE A 17 -32.30 16.19 12.80
C ILE A 17 -30.82 16.24 13.26
N ALA A 18 -30.09 15.15 13.04
CA ALA A 18 -28.68 15.01 13.43
C ALA A 18 -27.71 15.78 12.51
N GLN A 19 -28.13 16.13 11.28
CA GLN A 19 -27.31 16.88 10.31
C GLN A 19 -26.78 18.19 10.88
N ASN A 20 -27.62 18.92 11.61
CA ASN A 20 -27.22 20.17 12.26
C ASN A 20 -26.22 19.97 13.40
N LEU A 21 -26.21 18.79 14.05
CA LEU A 21 -25.27 18.46 15.11
C LEU A 21 -23.86 18.24 14.58
N PHE A 22 -23.69 17.85 13.31
CA PHE A 22 -22.36 17.72 12.71
C PHE A 22 -21.60 19.04 12.60
N ARG A 23 -22.28 20.19 12.70
CA ARG A 23 -21.63 21.50 12.79
C ARG A 23 -20.76 21.64 14.03
N ALA A 24 -21.22 21.09 15.15
CA ALA A 24 -20.51 21.12 16.43
C ALA A 24 -19.52 19.95 16.60
N HIS A 25 -19.48 19.03 15.63
CA HIS A 25 -18.61 17.87 15.72
C HIS A 25 -17.14 18.28 15.53
N ALA A 26 -16.25 17.82 16.41
CA ALA A 26 -14.83 18.17 16.36
C ALA A 26 -14.15 17.62 15.09
N ALA A 27 -14.43 16.36 14.75
CA ALA A 27 -13.78 15.60 13.68
C ALA A 27 -14.80 14.98 12.67
N PRO A 28 -15.57 15.81 11.95
CA PRO A 28 -16.69 15.31 11.15
C PRO A 28 -16.24 14.59 9.86
N VAL A 29 -15.07 14.92 9.31
CA VAL A 29 -14.55 14.28 8.08
C VAL A 29 -14.10 12.84 8.37
N THR A 30 -13.33 12.66 9.44
CA THR A 30 -12.85 11.37 9.97
C THR A 30 -14.02 10.49 10.38
N PHE A 31 -15.03 11.06 11.05
CA PHE A 31 -16.26 10.32 11.37
C PHE A 31 -16.93 9.78 10.11
N LEU A 32 -17.15 10.64 9.11
CA LEU A 32 -17.81 10.26 7.86
C LEU A 32 -16.97 9.24 7.09
N TYR A 33 -15.67 9.49 6.94
CA TYR A 33 -14.73 8.59 6.29
C TYR A 33 -14.76 7.20 6.91
N HIS A 34 -14.56 7.09 8.24
CA HIS A 34 -14.57 5.78 8.91
C HIS A 34 -15.91 5.08 8.79
N THR A 35 -17.02 5.83 8.90
CA THR A 35 -18.36 5.25 8.73
C THR A 35 -18.52 4.64 7.34
N LEU A 36 -18.10 5.36 6.29
CA LEU A 36 -18.19 4.89 4.92
C LEU A 36 -17.21 3.75 4.62
N PHE A 37 -16.01 3.81 5.18
CA PHE A 37 -14.96 2.80 5.01
C PHE A 37 -15.37 1.47 5.68
N VAL A 38 -15.76 1.50 6.95
CA VAL A 38 -16.10 0.30 7.74
C VAL A 38 -17.40 -0.33 7.25
N TYR A 39 -18.41 0.49 6.92
CA TYR A 39 -19.71 -0.01 6.47
C TYR A 39 -19.84 -0.07 4.94
N GLU A 40 -18.74 -0.03 4.19
CA GLU A 40 -18.71 -0.04 2.72
C GLU A 40 -19.63 -1.12 2.16
N LYS A 41 -19.45 -2.37 2.59
CA LYS A 41 -20.24 -3.52 2.12
C LYS A 41 -21.75 -3.36 2.34
N LYS A 42 -22.17 -2.70 3.43
CA LYS A 42 -23.58 -2.47 3.76
C LYS A 42 -24.16 -1.25 3.05
N LEU A 43 -23.32 -0.28 2.71
CA LEU A 43 -23.70 0.99 2.08
C LEU A 43 -23.59 0.97 0.55
N ARG A 44 -22.92 -0.03 -0.02
CA ARG A 44 -22.75 -0.20 -1.47
C ARG A 44 -24.09 -0.26 -2.20
N GLU A 45 -25.00 -1.10 -1.73
CA GLU A 45 -26.33 -1.30 -2.33
C GLU A 45 -27.33 -0.21 -1.94
N LYS A 46 -27.01 0.61 -0.93
CA LYS A 46 -27.87 1.68 -0.40
C LYS A 46 -27.38 3.06 -0.86
N SER A 47 -27.25 3.25 -2.18
CA SER A 47 -26.70 4.46 -2.79
C SER A 47 -27.39 5.75 -2.31
N ASN A 48 -28.73 5.81 -2.34
CA ASN A 48 -29.51 6.98 -1.92
C ASN A 48 -29.23 7.39 -0.46
N PHE A 49 -29.15 6.40 0.42
CA PHE A 49 -28.89 6.62 1.82
C PHE A 49 -27.46 7.13 2.04
N ARG A 50 -26.48 6.49 1.40
CA ARG A 50 -25.08 6.89 1.48
C ARG A 50 -24.87 8.31 0.96
N GLN A 51 -25.45 8.65 -0.19
CA GLN A 51 -25.40 10.00 -0.76
C GLN A 51 -26.05 11.02 0.17
N SER A 52 -27.21 10.70 0.75
CA SER A 52 -27.89 11.58 1.71
C SER A 52 -27.07 11.81 3.00
N LEU A 53 -26.39 10.79 3.49
CA LEU A 53 -25.45 10.90 4.62
C LEU A 53 -24.29 11.82 4.28
N ILE A 54 -23.64 11.60 3.13
CA ILE A 54 -22.50 12.40 2.66
C ILE A 54 -22.91 13.87 2.48
N ILE A 55 -24.00 14.13 1.76
CA ILE A 55 -24.50 15.49 1.51
C ILE A 55 -24.90 16.17 2.82
N GLY A 56 -25.60 15.46 3.71
CA GLY A 56 -26.03 16.00 4.99
C GLY A 56 -24.88 16.39 5.91
N THR A 57 -23.81 15.59 5.93
CA THR A 57 -22.62 15.87 6.74
C THR A 57 -21.75 16.93 6.08
N ILE A 58 -21.36 16.78 4.81
CA ILE A 58 -20.47 17.72 4.11
C ILE A 58 -21.12 19.08 3.91
N GLY A 59 -22.40 19.13 3.51
CA GLY A 59 -23.11 20.37 3.25
C GLY A 59 -23.07 21.36 4.42
N ASN A 60 -23.18 20.83 5.64
CA ASN A 60 -23.09 21.62 6.87
C ASN A 60 -21.66 22.06 7.21
N ILE A 61 -20.65 21.24 6.89
CA ILE A 61 -19.24 21.53 7.16
C ILE A 61 -18.69 22.55 6.16
N TYR A 62 -19.03 22.37 4.88
CA TYR A 62 -18.58 23.19 3.76
C TYR A 62 -18.90 24.67 3.97
N GLN A 63 -20.15 24.98 4.35
CA GLN A 63 -20.61 26.35 4.57
C GLN A 63 -19.88 27.07 5.73
N MET A 64 -19.39 26.32 6.73
CA MET A 64 -18.78 26.92 7.92
C MET A 64 -17.25 26.98 7.87
N ARG A 65 -16.60 25.97 7.28
CA ARG A 65 -15.14 25.77 7.39
C ARG A 65 -14.33 26.20 6.16
N LYS A 66 -14.95 26.83 5.16
CA LYS A 66 -14.29 27.25 3.89
C LYS A 66 -13.46 26.12 3.25
N MET A 67 -14.03 24.92 3.19
CA MET A 67 -13.36 23.71 2.66
C MET A 67 -13.48 23.57 1.14
N GLU A 68 -13.55 24.69 0.41
CA GLU A 68 -13.76 24.71 -1.06
C GLU A 68 -12.64 24.00 -1.81
N TRP A 69 -11.41 24.11 -1.29
CA TRP A 69 -10.25 23.45 -1.87
C TRP A 69 -10.23 21.92 -1.63
N CYS A 70 -10.99 21.39 -0.66
CA CYS A 70 -10.95 19.97 -0.29
C CYS A 70 -11.76 19.05 -1.23
N PHE A 71 -12.84 19.56 -1.81
CA PHE A 71 -13.71 18.82 -2.71
C PHE A 71 -13.63 19.38 -4.13
N SER A 72 -14.01 18.62 -5.15
CA SER A 72 -14.03 19.17 -6.51
C SER A 72 -15.19 20.16 -6.71
N ASN A 73 -15.01 21.07 -7.67
CA ASN A 73 -16.04 22.06 -8.00
C ASN A 73 -17.34 21.41 -8.47
N ASN A 74 -17.26 20.28 -9.20
CA ASN A 74 -18.46 19.57 -9.67
C ASN A 74 -19.24 18.96 -8.50
N PHE A 75 -18.53 18.32 -7.57
CA PHE A 75 -19.15 17.73 -6.39
C PHE A 75 -19.77 18.80 -5.49
N THR A 76 -19.01 19.87 -5.21
CA THR A 76 -19.47 21.00 -4.41
C THR A 76 -20.70 21.68 -5.02
N SER A 77 -20.69 21.97 -6.32
CA SER A 77 -21.83 22.55 -7.03
C SER A 77 -23.07 21.66 -6.94
N TYR A 78 -22.88 20.34 -7.05
CA TYR A 78 -23.97 19.38 -6.87
C TYR A 78 -24.54 19.41 -5.45
N VAL A 79 -23.68 19.41 -4.43
CA VAL A 79 -24.08 19.47 -3.02
C VAL A 79 -24.87 20.75 -2.74
N GLU A 80 -24.38 21.91 -3.19
CA GLU A 80 -25.07 23.19 -3.02
C GLU A 80 -26.45 23.20 -3.69
N ASN A 81 -26.54 22.71 -4.93
CA ASN A 81 -27.81 22.62 -5.65
C ASN A 81 -28.78 21.65 -4.96
N TYR A 82 -28.28 20.53 -4.44
CA TYR A 82 -29.10 19.56 -3.72
C TYR A 82 -29.68 20.14 -2.43
N LEU A 83 -28.90 20.93 -1.69
CA LEU A 83 -29.35 21.56 -0.43
C LEU A 83 -30.39 22.67 -0.65
N ARG A 84 -30.41 23.30 -1.84
CA ARG A 84 -31.41 24.33 -2.21
C ARG A 84 -32.77 23.75 -2.58
N LEU A 85 -32.90 22.44 -2.78
CA LEU A 85 -34.16 21.79 -3.19
C LEU A 85 -35.05 21.46 -1.98
N ASP A 86 -36.28 21.99 -1.98
CA ASP A 86 -37.27 21.70 -0.93
C ASP A 86 -37.90 20.31 -1.06
N GLY A 87 -38.00 19.64 0.09
CA GLY A 87 -38.95 18.60 0.52
C GLY A 87 -39.30 17.41 -0.38
N GLU A 88 -39.70 17.64 -1.62
CA GLU A 88 -40.38 16.64 -2.46
C GLU A 88 -39.77 16.45 -3.86
N LYS A 89 -38.82 17.31 -4.28
CA LYS A 89 -38.14 17.21 -5.59
C LYS A 89 -36.61 17.04 -5.49
N ARG A 90 -36.12 16.29 -4.51
CA ARG A 90 -34.68 15.92 -4.43
C ARG A 90 -34.33 14.81 -5.43
N GLN A 91 -34.56 15.06 -6.71
CA GLN A 91 -34.05 14.24 -7.80
C GLN A 91 -33.15 15.13 -8.67
N LEU A 92 -31.92 15.31 -8.20
CA LEU A 92 -30.85 15.83 -9.04
C LEU A 92 -30.08 14.63 -9.57
N PRO A 93 -29.91 14.46 -10.90
CA PRO A 93 -29.09 13.38 -11.41
C PRO A 93 -27.69 13.52 -10.84
N SER A 94 -27.17 12.43 -10.27
CA SER A 94 -25.81 12.45 -9.74
C SER A 94 -24.82 12.78 -10.87
N PRO A 95 -23.77 13.58 -10.59
CA PRO A 95 -22.75 13.89 -11.57
C PRO A 95 -22.10 12.62 -12.11
N ILE A 96 -21.63 12.68 -13.36
CA ILE A 96 -20.93 11.58 -14.01
C ILE A 96 -19.45 11.63 -13.61
N PHE A 97 -18.94 10.50 -13.11
CA PHE A 97 -17.53 10.33 -12.81
C PHE A 97 -16.81 9.71 -14.01
N ASN A 98 -15.93 10.48 -14.68
CA ASN A 98 -15.16 10.03 -15.84
C ASN A 98 -13.64 10.09 -15.59
N SER A 99 -12.84 9.60 -16.54
CA SER A 99 -11.38 9.55 -16.39
C SER A 99 -10.74 10.93 -16.25
N ARG A 100 -11.30 11.97 -16.89
CA ARG A 100 -10.80 13.35 -16.75
C ARG A 100 -10.98 13.83 -15.32
N TYR A 101 -12.16 13.61 -14.76
CA TYR A 101 -12.47 13.95 -13.39
C TYR A 101 -11.57 13.20 -12.39
N ALA A 102 -11.31 11.91 -12.63
CA ALA A 102 -10.37 11.12 -11.83
C ALA A 102 -8.96 11.75 -11.81
N ILE A 103 -8.47 12.18 -12.96
CA ILE A 103 -7.16 12.85 -13.09
C ILE A 103 -7.17 14.21 -12.40
N ASP A 104 -8.25 14.98 -12.49
CA ASP A 104 -8.37 16.27 -11.80
C ASP A 104 -8.34 16.09 -10.27
N LEU A 105 -8.96 15.01 -9.73
CA LEU A 105 -8.83 14.67 -8.31
C LEU A 105 -7.40 14.31 -7.91
N LEU A 106 -6.70 13.52 -8.74
CA LEU A 106 -5.29 13.19 -8.51
C LEU A 106 -4.40 14.44 -8.59
N HIS A 107 -4.70 15.36 -9.50
CA HIS A 107 -3.96 16.62 -9.62
C HIS A 107 -4.06 17.43 -8.35
N LYS A 108 -5.26 17.60 -7.78
CA LYS A 108 -5.44 18.28 -6.49
C LYS A 108 -4.57 17.67 -5.40
N LEU A 109 -4.48 16.33 -5.37
CA LEU A 109 -3.65 15.62 -4.39
C LEU A 109 -2.15 15.82 -4.65
N VAL A 110 -1.71 15.82 -5.91
CA VAL A 110 -0.34 16.11 -6.31
C VAL A 110 0.06 17.53 -5.88
N ASP A 111 -0.81 18.51 -6.10
CA ASP A 111 -0.54 19.91 -5.74
C ASP A 111 -0.42 20.04 -4.22
N ALA A 112 -1.33 19.42 -3.46
CA ALA A 112 -1.26 19.43 -2.00
C ALA A 112 -0.03 18.72 -1.40
N ILE A 113 0.56 17.75 -2.10
CA ILE A 113 1.75 17.02 -1.63
C ILE A 113 3.04 17.75 -2.02
N TYR A 114 3.13 18.22 -3.26
CA TYR A 114 4.38 18.71 -3.85
C TYR A 114 4.45 20.23 -3.97
N GLU A 115 3.31 20.92 -4.05
CA GLU A 115 3.23 22.37 -4.22
C GLU A 115 2.89 23.05 -2.89
N LYS A 116 3.92 23.24 -2.06
CA LYS A 116 3.79 23.70 -0.67
C LYS A 116 3.29 25.14 -0.48
N ASN A 117 3.05 25.90 -1.56
CA ASN A 117 2.89 27.36 -1.51
C ASN A 117 1.53 27.89 -2.00
N SER A 118 0.47 27.08 -2.00
CA SER A 118 -0.86 27.59 -2.33
C SER A 118 -1.46 28.34 -1.14
N TYR A 119 -1.91 29.58 -1.37
CA TYR A 119 -2.64 30.38 -0.36
C TYR A 119 -3.86 29.65 0.22
N GLU A 120 -4.42 28.70 -0.54
CA GLU A 120 -5.53 27.83 -0.17
C GLU A 120 -5.23 26.94 1.06
N TYR A 121 -3.96 26.65 1.34
CA TYR A 121 -3.54 25.79 2.45
C TYR A 121 -3.12 26.56 3.70
N ASN A 122 -3.23 27.90 3.69
CA ASN A 122 -2.83 28.78 4.78
C ASN A 122 -3.87 28.81 5.92
N ILE A 123 -4.08 27.64 6.52
CA ILE A 123 -4.98 27.40 7.64
C ILE A 123 -4.11 27.01 8.86
N ASP A 124 -4.54 27.38 10.07
CA ASP A 124 -3.88 26.91 11.28
C ASP A 124 -4.23 25.44 11.55
N TRP A 125 -3.35 24.54 11.10
CA TRP A 125 -3.50 23.09 11.19
C TRP A 125 -3.54 22.54 12.62
N ARG A 126 -3.14 23.32 13.63
CA ARG A 126 -3.12 22.87 15.05
C ARG A 126 -4.52 22.66 15.62
N TYR A 127 -5.51 23.37 15.08
CA TYR A 127 -6.91 23.32 15.53
C TYR A 127 -7.82 22.56 14.55
N ASN A 128 -7.23 21.96 13.52
CA ASN A 128 -7.95 21.17 12.55
C ASN A 128 -7.91 19.69 12.93
N GLU A 129 -8.83 18.97 12.33
CA GLU A 129 -8.97 17.53 12.47
C GLU A 129 -7.73 16.77 11.97
N PHE A 130 -7.03 17.33 10.99
CA PHE A 130 -5.83 16.75 10.39
C PHE A 130 -4.62 17.66 10.57
N ALA A 131 -3.43 17.06 10.61
CA ALA A 131 -2.19 17.77 10.86
C ALA A 131 -1.63 18.55 9.65
N ASN A 132 -2.13 18.28 8.44
CA ASN A 132 -1.61 18.85 7.20
C ASN A 132 -2.66 18.77 6.06
N PRO A 133 -2.50 19.59 5.00
CA PRO A 133 -3.45 19.64 3.89
C PRO A 133 -3.58 18.32 3.13
N SER A 134 -2.46 17.64 2.87
CA SER A 134 -2.46 16.40 2.09
C SER A 134 -3.29 15.31 2.78
N LEU A 135 -3.18 15.17 4.10
CA LEU A 135 -3.93 14.20 4.87
C LEU A 135 -5.43 14.50 4.87
N GLN A 136 -5.82 15.77 5.05
CA GLN A 136 -7.22 16.17 4.96
C GLN A 136 -7.78 15.90 3.56
N LEU A 137 -7.02 16.24 2.52
CA LEU A 137 -7.43 16.08 1.14
C LEU A 137 -7.65 14.62 0.77
N ILE A 138 -6.76 13.71 1.19
CA ILE A 138 -6.93 12.26 0.95
C ILE A 138 -8.28 11.77 1.49
N HIS A 139 -8.64 12.17 2.72
CA HIS A 139 -9.91 11.76 3.33
C HIS A 139 -11.12 12.38 2.62
N CYS A 140 -11.05 13.66 2.26
CA CYS A 140 -12.12 14.33 1.51
C CYS A 140 -12.31 13.72 0.11
N LEU A 141 -11.22 13.43 -0.61
CA LEU A 141 -11.27 12.77 -1.91
C LEU A 141 -11.82 11.35 -1.80
N ALA A 142 -11.43 10.59 -0.76
CA ALA A 142 -12.00 9.26 -0.52
C ALA A 142 -13.52 9.33 -0.27
N ILE A 143 -14.00 10.29 0.53
CA ILE A 143 -15.43 10.51 0.75
C ILE A 143 -16.14 10.90 -0.56
N GLU A 144 -15.52 11.77 -1.36
CA GLU A 144 -16.05 12.15 -2.67
C GLU A 144 -16.16 10.92 -3.58
N ILE A 145 -15.16 10.04 -3.62
CA ILE A 145 -15.20 8.78 -4.36
C ILE A 145 -16.31 7.87 -3.83
N PHE A 146 -16.49 7.78 -2.51
CA PHE A 146 -17.58 7.01 -1.90
C PHE A 146 -18.96 7.50 -2.33
N PHE A 147 -19.13 8.78 -2.66
CA PHE A 147 -20.40 9.30 -3.16
C PHE A 147 -20.84 8.58 -4.45
N TYR A 148 -19.90 8.32 -5.36
CA TYR A 148 -20.17 7.75 -6.69
C TYR A 148 -20.29 6.22 -6.72
N THR A 149 -20.00 5.53 -5.62
CA THR A 149 -19.99 4.06 -5.56
C THR A 149 -21.33 3.41 -5.94
N GLY A 150 -21.36 2.52 -6.92
CA GLY A 150 -22.60 1.87 -7.37
C GLY A 150 -23.40 2.65 -8.42
N GLN A 151 -22.85 3.72 -8.99
CA GLN A 151 -23.28 4.20 -10.31
C GLN A 151 -22.84 3.22 -11.39
N GLU A 152 -23.64 3.06 -12.46
CA GLU A 152 -23.43 2.05 -13.51
C GLU A 152 -22.03 2.12 -14.18
N ASN A 153 -21.50 3.33 -14.36
CA ASN A 153 -20.21 3.55 -15.02
C ASN A 153 -19.03 3.76 -14.07
N PHE A 154 -19.26 3.67 -12.75
CA PHE A 154 -18.23 3.94 -11.76
C PHE A 154 -17.40 2.69 -11.49
N ASN A 155 -16.18 2.67 -12.04
CA ASN A 155 -15.19 1.63 -11.79
C ASN A 155 -13.86 2.27 -11.36
N PRO A 156 -13.53 2.27 -10.06
CA PRO A 156 -12.37 2.99 -9.53
C PRO A 156 -11.04 2.51 -10.12
N TRP A 157 -10.87 1.19 -10.31
CA TRP A 157 -9.66 0.65 -10.95
C TRP A 157 -9.49 1.16 -12.38
N LYS A 158 -10.54 1.07 -13.21
CA LYS A 158 -10.49 1.54 -14.61
C LYS A 158 -10.30 3.05 -14.73
N LEU A 159 -10.82 3.82 -13.78
CA LEU A 159 -10.76 5.28 -13.80
C LEU A 159 -9.42 5.82 -13.28
N PHE A 160 -8.85 5.20 -12.25
CA PHE A 160 -7.63 5.70 -11.59
C PHE A 160 -6.36 4.92 -11.95
N ALA A 161 -6.39 3.59 -12.04
CA ALA A 161 -5.18 2.77 -12.16
C ALA A 161 -4.88 2.36 -13.61
N GLU A 162 -5.91 1.91 -14.35
CA GLU A 162 -5.74 1.42 -15.74
C GLU A 162 -5.07 2.43 -16.70
N PRO A 163 -5.35 3.75 -16.65
CA PRO A 163 -4.70 4.72 -17.53
C PRO A 163 -3.18 4.79 -17.36
N PHE A 164 -2.65 4.44 -16.17
CA PHE A 164 -1.20 4.36 -15.95
C PHE A 164 -0.59 3.09 -16.57
N ILE A 165 -1.38 2.04 -16.75
CA ILE A 165 -0.93 0.76 -17.32
C ILE A 165 -0.93 0.82 -18.84
N THR A 166 -2.00 1.36 -19.43
CA THR A 166 -2.15 1.49 -20.89
C THR A 166 -1.38 2.68 -21.46
N ALA A 167 -0.79 3.52 -20.60
CA ALA A 167 -0.16 4.80 -20.95
C ALA A 167 -1.12 5.81 -21.61
N ASP A 168 -2.43 5.63 -21.44
CA ASP A 168 -3.48 6.56 -21.91
C ASP A 168 -3.75 7.71 -20.91
N ALA A 169 -2.95 7.82 -19.85
CA ALA A 169 -3.11 8.87 -18.87
C ALA A 169 -2.92 10.26 -19.53
N LEU A 170 -3.90 11.16 -19.33
CA LEU A 170 -3.82 12.57 -19.76
C LEU A 170 -2.82 13.40 -18.91
N ILE A 171 -1.77 12.75 -18.40
CA ILE A 171 -0.83 13.29 -17.41
C ILE A 171 0.50 13.59 -18.10
N PRO A 172 1.07 14.80 -17.94
CA PRO A 172 2.39 15.12 -18.44
C PRO A 172 3.45 14.16 -17.87
N ARG A 173 4.32 13.64 -18.74
CA ARG A 173 5.33 12.64 -18.41
C ARG A 173 6.27 13.04 -17.26
N VAL A 174 6.62 14.33 -17.21
CA VAL A 174 7.44 14.94 -16.15
C VAL A 174 6.81 14.78 -14.76
N HIS A 175 5.49 14.66 -14.69
CA HIS A 175 4.75 14.52 -13.44
C HIS A 175 4.22 13.10 -13.21
N PHE A 176 4.43 12.17 -14.15
CA PHE A 176 3.88 10.81 -14.08
C PHE A 176 4.11 10.13 -12.73
N LEU A 177 5.35 10.16 -12.22
CA LEU A 177 5.69 9.54 -10.93
C LEU A 177 4.99 10.21 -9.74
N LYS A 178 4.75 11.52 -9.79
CA LYS A 178 4.02 12.25 -8.74
C LYS A 178 2.56 11.80 -8.70
N TYR A 179 1.93 11.68 -9.86
CA TYR A 179 0.56 11.20 -9.98
C TYR A 179 0.44 9.70 -9.62
N LEU A 180 1.43 8.89 -10.02
CA LEU A 180 1.50 7.48 -9.65
C LEU A 180 1.53 7.33 -8.12
N ASN A 181 2.35 8.13 -7.44
CA ASN A 181 2.44 8.18 -5.98
C ASN A 181 1.11 8.65 -5.33
N ALA A 182 0.50 9.71 -5.86
CA ALA A 182 -0.78 10.21 -5.38
C ALA A 182 -1.91 9.16 -5.53
N MET A 183 -1.90 8.42 -6.64
CA MET A 183 -2.83 7.31 -6.88
C MET A 183 -2.64 6.20 -5.84
N GLY A 184 -1.39 5.79 -5.56
CA GLY A 184 -1.09 4.80 -4.51
C GLY A 184 -1.58 5.25 -3.13
N LEU A 185 -1.33 6.51 -2.76
CA LEU A 185 -1.84 7.10 -1.51
C LEU A 185 -3.37 7.08 -1.44
N LEU A 186 -4.04 7.47 -2.53
CA LEU A 186 -5.49 7.47 -2.59
C LEU A 186 -6.07 6.05 -2.42
N PHE A 187 -5.52 5.06 -3.13
CA PHE A 187 -5.96 3.67 -3.00
C PHE A 187 -5.72 3.10 -1.59
N SER A 188 -4.68 3.56 -0.89
CA SER A 188 -4.45 3.15 0.51
C SER A 188 -5.53 3.64 1.49
N ALA A 189 -6.26 4.70 1.12
CA ALA A 189 -7.39 5.24 1.87
C ALA A 189 -8.75 4.68 1.40
N LEU A 190 -8.76 3.71 0.49
CA LEU A 190 -10.00 3.11 -0.01
C LEU A 190 -10.10 1.64 0.43
N PRO A 191 -11.33 1.14 0.73
CA PRO A 191 -11.56 -0.26 1.04
C PRO A 191 -11.16 -1.22 -0.09
N ASP A 192 -11.00 -2.51 0.26
CA ASP A 192 -10.58 -3.58 -0.65
C ASP A 192 -11.35 -3.67 -1.97
N PHE A 193 -12.65 -3.31 -1.93
CA PHE A 193 -13.49 -3.27 -3.12
C PHE A 193 -12.92 -2.41 -4.25
N TYR A 194 -12.32 -1.26 -3.93
CA TYR A 194 -11.92 -0.26 -4.92
C TYR A 194 -10.73 -0.72 -5.75
N TRP A 195 -9.90 -1.61 -5.21
CA TRP A 195 -8.76 -2.20 -5.91
C TRP A 195 -8.94 -3.70 -6.17
N SER A 196 -10.15 -4.25 -6.04
CA SER A 196 -10.46 -5.67 -6.29
C SER A 196 -10.04 -6.16 -7.69
N GLN A 197 -10.13 -5.29 -8.71
CA GLN A 197 -9.72 -5.59 -10.09
C GLN A 197 -8.20 -5.69 -10.28
N LEU A 198 -7.40 -5.24 -9.31
CA LEU A 198 -5.94 -5.44 -9.34
C LEU A 198 -5.60 -6.91 -9.57
N PHE A 199 -6.34 -7.81 -8.93
CA PHE A 199 -6.09 -9.24 -8.98
C PHE A 199 -6.44 -9.87 -10.33
N GLU A 200 -7.59 -9.51 -10.90
CA GLU A 200 -7.96 -9.93 -12.25
C GLU A 200 -6.96 -9.38 -13.26
N ARG A 201 -6.54 -8.13 -13.10
CA ARG A 201 -5.54 -7.51 -13.97
C ARG A 201 -4.18 -8.17 -13.85
N MET A 202 -3.79 -8.59 -12.64
CA MET A 202 -2.58 -9.36 -12.42
C MET A 202 -2.61 -10.66 -13.24
N TYR A 203 -3.68 -11.44 -13.15
CA TYR A 203 -3.83 -12.66 -13.95
C TYR A 203 -3.66 -12.39 -15.46
N GLN A 204 -4.33 -11.35 -15.97
CA GLN A 204 -4.23 -10.94 -17.37
C GLN A 204 -2.79 -10.56 -17.78
N ILE A 205 -2.02 -9.91 -16.90
CA ILE A 205 -0.63 -9.54 -17.16
C ILE A 205 0.28 -10.78 -17.16
N PHE A 206 0.06 -11.72 -16.24
CA PHE A 206 0.82 -12.97 -16.18
C PHE A 206 0.58 -13.86 -17.40
N GLU A 207 -0.62 -13.81 -18.00
CA GLU A 207 -0.92 -14.50 -19.26
C GLU A 207 -0.67 -13.66 -20.52
N HIS A 208 -0.15 -12.44 -20.36
CA HIS A 208 -0.04 -11.53 -21.48
C HIS A 208 0.98 -12.02 -22.53
N PRO A 209 0.66 -11.96 -23.84
CA PRO A 209 1.56 -12.44 -24.90
C PRO A 209 2.94 -11.79 -24.88
N LEU A 210 3.05 -10.52 -24.47
CA LEU A 210 4.35 -9.84 -24.35
C LEU A 210 5.26 -10.51 -23.33
N LEU A 211 4.71 -11.03 -22.23
CA LEU A 211 5.49 -11.72 -21.20
C LEU A 211 5.83 -13.14 -21.66
N LEU A 212 4.85 -13.86 -22.22
CA LEU A 212 5.01 -15.26 -22.63
C LEU A 212 5.91 -15.44 -23.85
N ARG A 213 5.90 -14.48 -24.80
CA ARG A 213 6.72 -14.52 -26.02
C ARG A 213 8.05 -13.79 -25.90
N CYS A 214 8.29 -13.10 -24.78
CA CYS A 214 9.57 -12.44 -24.53
C CYS A 214 10.70 -13.48 -24.54
N SER A 215 11.79 -13.17 -25.23
CA SER A 215 13.02 -13.96 -25.07
C SER A 215 13.42 -13.91 -23.59
N PRO A 216 13.79 -15.04 -22.98
CA PRO A 216 14.25 -15.06 -21.59
C PRO A 216 15.50 -14.20 -21.34
N THR A 217 16.25 -13.83 -22.37
CA THR A 217 17.39 -12.89 -22.26
C THR A 217 16.94 -11.44 -22.06
N ASP A 218 15.78 -11.08 -22.61
CA ASP A 218 15.33 -9.68 -22.72
C ASP A 218 14.32 -9.33 -21.62
N ILE A 219 13.97 -10.30 -20.76
CA ILE A 219 12.96 -10.15 -19.72
C ILE A 219 13.34 -9.09 -18.68
N MET A 220 14.62 -8.99 -18.33
CA MET A 220 15.09 -7.99 -17.36
C MET A 220 14.88 -6.58 -17.90
N ASP A 221 15.16 -6.37 -19.18
CA ASP A 221 14.91 -5.10 -19.86
C ASP A 221 13.41 -4.85 -20.01
N LEU A 222 12.61 -5.88 -20.33
CA LEU A 222 11.13 -5.79 -20.40
C LEU A 222 10.53 -5.26 -19.10
N LEU A 223 11.02 -5.73 -17.96
CA LEU A 223 10.54 -5.38 -16.62
C LEU A 223 11.14 -4.07 -16.08
N ASN A 224 12.20 -3.53 -16.69
CA ASN A 224 12.87 -2.31 -16.24
C ASN A 224 12.04 -1.06 -16.57
N PHE A 225 11.12 -0.73 -15.67
CA PHE A 225 10.27 0.46 -15.81
C PHE A 225 11.08 1.74 -15.94
N ARG A 226 12.15 1.92 -15.15
CA ARG A 226 12.91 3.18 -15.11
C ARG A 226 13.56 3.48 -16.47
N GLU A 227 14.26 2.51 -17.03
CA GLU A 227 14.96 2.69 -18.29
C GLU A 227 14.00 2.86 -19.47
N ARG A 228 12.96 2.04 -19.53
CA ARG A 228 11.93 2.13 -20.56
C ARG A 228 11.15 3.44 -20.49
N PHE A 229 10.83 3.88 -19.28
CA PHE A 229 10.24 5.19 -19.07
C PHE A 229 11.23 6.28 -19.49
N CYS A 230 12.51 6.25 -19.15
CA CYS A 230 13.44 7.27 -19.67
C CYS A 230 13.56 7.29 -21.21
N THR A 231 13.46 6.13 -21.86
CA THR A 231 13.63 5.97 -23.33
C THR A 231 12.35 6.05 -24.16
N HIS A 232 11.18 6.23 -23.54
CA HIS A 232 9.87 6.24 -24.23
C HIS A 232 9.51 4.89 -24.89
N THR A 233 9.89 3.79 -24.24
CA THR A 233 9.65 2.41 -24.71
C THR A 233 8.94 1.57 -23.65
N GLU A 234 8.19 2.22 -22.77
CA GLU A 234 7.35 1.59 -21.76
C GLU A 234 6.33 0.63 -22.38
N ASN A 235 6.08 -0.45 -21.66
CA ASN A 235 5.07 -1.44 -22.02
C ASN A 235 4.15 -1.66 -20.82
N MET A 236 3.01 -2.28 -21.08
CA MET A 236 2.00 -2.50 -20.04
C MET A 236 2.50 -3.34 -18.85
N VAL A 237 3.46 -4.23 -19.05
CA VAL A 237 3.97 -5.11 -17.98
C VAL A 237 4.81 -4.29 -16.99
N CYS A 238 5.76 -3.48 -17.47
CA CYS A 238 6.56 -2.63 -16.57
C CYS A 238 5.72 -1.51 -15.93
N CYS A 239 4.74 -0.96 -16.65
CA CYS A 239 3.81 0.02 -16.08
C CYS A 239 2.91 -0.61 -15.01
N PHE A 240 2.44 -1.84 -15.22
CA PHE A 240 1.70 -2.59 -14.21
C PHE A 240 2.52 -2.77 -12.93
N VAL A 241 3.78 -3.20 -13.04
CA VAL A 241 4.70 -3.32 -11.89
C VAL A 241 4.77 -2.00 -11.12
N ALA A 242 4.93 -0.87 -11.81
CA ALA A 242 5.00 0.44 -11.18
C ALA A 242 3.70 0.83 -10.43
N VAL A 243 2.53 0.55 -11.02
CA VAL A 243 1.22 0.77 -10.39
C VAL A 243 1.07 -0.07 -9.13
N VAL A 244 1.36 -1.37 -9.21
CA VAL A 244 1.29 -2.28 -8.07
C VAL A 244 2.23 -1.83 -6.96
N HIS A 245 3.47 -1.49 -7.31
CA HIS A 245 4.45 -1.01 -6.34
C HIS A 245 4.00 0.27 -5.66
N SER A 246 3.37 1.21 -6.37
CA SER A 246 2.86 2.43 -5.79
C SER A 246 1.73 2.18 -4.77
N ILE A 247 0.78 1.30 -5.11
CA ILE A 247 -0.32 0.95 -4.20
C ILE A 247 0.22 0.27 -2.94
N TRP A 248 1.12 -0.70 -3.10
CA TRP A 248 1.68 -1.44 -1.98
C TRP A 248 2.67 -0.64 -1.15
N LEU A 249 3.31 0.38 -1.71
CA LEU A 249 4.15 1.29 -0.94
C LEU A 249 3.35 1.98 0.18
N HIS A 250 2.10 2.34 -0.10
CA HIS A 250 1.23 3.07 0.82
C HIS A 250 0.23 2.19 1.56
N GLY A 251 -0.07 0.99 1.07
CA GLY A 251 -1.01 0.08 1.71
C GLY A 251 -0.51 -0.43 3.06
N SER A 252 -1.39 -0.54 4.07
CA SER A 252 -1.09 -1.20 5.34
C SER A 252 -0.74 -2.69 5.18
N ILE A 253 -0.13 -3.29 6.22
CA ILE A 253 0.15 -4.74 6.27
C ILE A 253 -1.11 -5.59 6.01
N SER A 254 -2.28 -5.10 6.42
CA SER A 254 -3.58 -5.76 6.20
C SER A 254 -3.96 -5.82 4.72
N HIS A 255 -3.53 -4.87 3.89
CA HIS A 255 -3.74 -4.94 2.43
C HIS A 255 -2.82 -5.98 1.76
N LEU A 256 -1.68 -6.32 2.38
CA LEU A 256 -0.75 -7.32 1.84
C LEU A 256 -1.20 -8.77 2.10
N GLN A 257 -2.02 -9.01 3.11
CA GLN A 257 -2.48 -10.36 3.46
C GLN A 257 -3.43 -10.98 2.40
N PRO A 258 -4.45 -10.27 1.86
CA PRO A 258 -5.23 -10.75 0.73
C PRO A 258 -4.36 -11.04 -0.49
N PHE A 259 -3.32 -10.23 -0.73
CA PHE A 259 -2.37 -10.47 -1.81
C PHE A 259 -1.59 -11.76 -1.60
N LEU A 260 -1.05 -12.02 -0.40
CA LEU A 260 -0.37 -13.28 -0.09
C LEU A 260 -1.29 -14.49 -0.36
N HIS A 261 -2.53 -14.42 0.12
CA HIS A 261 -3.51 -15.47 -0.10
C HIS A 261 -3.76 -15.71 -1.60
N LEU A 262 -3.91 -14.64 -2.37
CA LEU A 262 -4.09 -14.72 -3.82
C LEU A 262 -2.86 -15.32 -4.52
N VAL A 263 -1.66 -14.93 -4.12
CA VAL A 263 -0.43 -15.48 -4.71
C VAL A 263 -0.35 -16.98 -4.47
N GLN A 264 -0.61 -17.42 -3.24
CA GLN A 264 -0.57 -18.84 -2.86
C GLN A 264 -1.67 -19.67 -3.54
N THR A 265 -2.86 -19.10 -3.75
CA THR A 265 -4.02 -19.86 -4.25
C THR A 265 -4.17 -19.81 -5.77
N GLN A 266 -4.09 -18.62 -6.37
CA GLN A 266 -4.40 -18.40 -7.78
C GLN A 266 -3.13 -18.21 -8.62
N LEU A 267 -2.21 -17.36 -8.16
CA LEU A 267 -1.03 -17.03 -8.96
C LEU A 267 -0.08 -18.22 -9.11
N LEU A 268 0.10 -19.01 -8.04
CA LEU A 268 0.87 -20.25 -8.06
C LEU A 268 0.40 -21.24 -9.15
N GLN A 269 -0.89 -21.26 -9.47
CA GLN A 269 -1.44 -22.14 -10.51
C GLN A 269 -1.18 -21.62 -11.94
N THR A 270 -1.03 -20.30 -12.07
CA THR A 270 -0.91 -19.58 -13.35
C THR A 270 0.55 -19.55 -13.84
N ILE A 271 1.51 -19.43 -12.92
CA ILE A 271 2.94 -19.31 -13.24
C ILE A 271 3.51 -20.67 -13.66
N LYS A 272 3.96 -20.75 -14.91
CA LYS A 272 4.53 -21.97 -15.54
C LYS A 272 5.85 -21.73 -16.26
N THR A 273 6.17 -20.46 -16.56
CA THR A 273 7.37 -20.07 -17.31
C THR A 273 8.33 -19.27 -16.46
N GLU A 274 9.58 -19.26 -16.86
CA GLU A 274 10.63 -18.46 -16.22
C GLU A 274 10.35 -16.95 -16.26
N ASN A 275 9.81 -16.42 -17.36
CA ASN A 275 9.49 -14.99 -17.47
C ASN A 275 8.43 -14.57 -16.44
N GLN A 276 7.41 -15.40 -16.25
CA GLN A 276 6.38 -15.19 -15.22
C GLN A 276 6.98 -15.25 -13.81
N LEU A 277 7.91 -16.18 -13.55
CA LEU A 277 8.61 -16.27 -12.27
C LEU A 277 9.34 -14.96 -11.95
N LEU A 278 10.09 -14.42 -12.92
CA LEU A 278 10.85 -13.18 -12.73
C LEU A 278 9.93 -11.97 -12.51
N LEU A 279 8.78 -11.90 -13.19
CA LEU A 279 7.76 -10.89 -12.90
C LEU A 279 7.23 -11.03 -11.45
N ALA A 280 6.96 -12.25 -10.99
CA ALA A 280 6.51 -12.48 -9.62
C ALA A 280 7.58 -12.03 -8.60
N PHE A 281 8.86 -12.30 -8.86
CA PHE A 281 9.95 -11.83 -8.00
C PHE A 281 10.05 -10.31 -7.99
N GLN A 282 9.87 -9.66 -9.14
CA GLN A 282 9.87 -8.20 -9.22
C GLN A 282 8.73 -7.57 -8.44
N LEU A 283 7.55 -8.22 -8.41
CA LEU A 283 6.43 -7.78 -7.58
C LEU A 283 6.71 -7.97 -6.09
N ILE A 284 7.22 -9.14 -5.69
CA ILE A 284 7.39 -9.54 -4.28
C ILE A 284 8.59 -8.86 -3.61
N GLY A 285 9.74 -8.85 -4.29
CA GLY A 285 11.05 -8.52 -3.72
C GLY A 285 11.09 -7.20 -2.92
N PRO A 286 10.63 -6.07 -3.48
CA PRO A 286 10.73 -4.77 -2.81
C PRO A 286 9.99 -4.68 -1.46
N PHE A 287 9.03 -5.55 -1.19
CA PHE A 287 8.19 -5.49 0.01
C PHE A 287 8.67 -6.41 1.14
N LEU A 288 9.61 -7.32 0.86
CA LEU A 288 10.08 -8.29 1.85
C LEU A 288 10.67 -7.62 3.10
N GLN A 289 11.49 -6.58 2.93
CA GLN A 289 12.08 -5.84 4.06
C GLN A 289 11.02 -5.10 4.88
N ARG A 290 9.99 -4.57 4.22
CA ARG A 290 8.87 -3.91 4.88
C ARG A 290 8.06 -4.92 5.70
N ILE A 291 7.73 -6.06 5.11
CA ILE A 291 7.01 -7.15 5.79
C ILE A 291 7.84 -7.66 6.99
N GLN A 292 9.16 -7.76 6.86
CA GLN A 292 10.05 -8.15 7.96
C GLN A 292 9.95 -7.18 9.15
N THR A 293 9.85 -5.88 8.88
CA THR A 293 9.74 -4.85 9.91
C THR A 293 8.36 -4.84 10.57
N GLU A 294 7.30 -5.06 9.79
CA GLU A 294 5.91 -4.94 10.28
C GLU A 294 5.35 -6.24 10.88
N SER A 295 5.73 -7.41 10.34
CA SER A 295 5.23 -8.72 10.81
C SER A 295 6.14 -9.88 10.39
N THR A 296 6.96 -10.36 11.31
CA THR A 296 7.81 -11.55 11.10
C THR A 296 6.99 -12.81 10.83
N LYS A 297 5.77 -12.94 11.38
CA LYS A 297 4.90 -14.08 11.10
C LYS A 297 4.47 -14.10 9.62
N LEU A 298 3.99 -12.96 9.12
CA LEU A 298 3.57 -12.85 7.73
C LEU A 298 4.76 -13.04 6.79
N LEU A 299 5.95 -12.56 7.18
CA LEU A 299 7.19 -12.75 6.42
C LEU A 299 7.46 -14.23 6.13
N LEU A 300 7.39 -15.09 7.14
CA LEU A 300 7.70 -16.52 6.97
C LEU A 300 6.75 -17.18 5.96
N GLU A 301 5.46 -16.80 5.98
CA GLU A 301 4.47 -17.28 5.01
C GLU A 301 4.74 -16.75 3.59
N PHE A 302 5.23 -15.50 3.49
CA PHE A 302 5.52 -14.83 2.23
C PHE A 302 6.79 -15.36 1.56
N VAL A 303 7.84 -15.62 2.33
CA VAL A 303 9.15 -15.98 1.80
C VAL A 303 9.18 -17.40 1.24
N ILE A 304 8.26 -18.25 1.68
CA ILE A 304 8.06 -19.58 1.11
C ILE A 304 7.59 -19.51 -0.35
N VAL A 305 6.80 -18.49 -0.71
CA VAL A 305 6.16 -18.37 -2.03
C VAL A 305 7.17 -18.40 -3.18
N PRO A 306 8.28 -17.62 -3.16
CA PRO A 306 9.32 -17.74 -4.18
C PRO A 306 9.84 -19.16 -4.42
N TYR A 307 10.01 -19.96 -3.37
CA TYR A 307 10.49 -21.34 -3.48
C TYR A 307 9.43 -22.26 -4.09
N ASP A 308 8.17 -22.15 -3.64
CA ASP A 308 7.05 -22.93 -4.20
C ASP A 308 6.84 -22.59 -5.69
N LEU A 309 7.02 -21.32 -6.08
CA LEU A 309 6.96 -20.88 -7.48
C LEU A 309 8.08 -21.48 -8.34
N ILE A 310 9.31 -21.54 -7.83
CA ILE A 310 10.42 -22.18 -8.55
C ILE A 310 10.12 -23.66 -8.78
N ALA A 311 9.72 -24.38 -7.74
CA ALA A 311 9.35 -25.79 -7.84
C ALA A 311 8.25 -25.99 -8.90
N ARG A 312 7.29 -25.07 -8.95
CA ARG A 312 6.22 -25.10 -9.96
C ARG A 312 6.76 -24.91 -11.37
N VAL A 313 7.60 -23.91 -11.61
CA VAL A 313 8.14 -23.63 -12.95
C VAL A 313 9.08 -24.75 -13.41
N ASP A 314 9.90 -25.29 -12.51
CA ASP A 314 10.79 -26.41 -12.80
C ASP A 314 10.04 -27.67 -13.29
N ASN A 315 8.82 -27.90 -12.78
CA ASN A 315 7.95 -28.97 -13.25
C ASN A 315 7.36 -28.74 -14.66
N HIS A 316 7.30 -27.49 -15.14
CA HIS A 316 6.72 -27.14 -16.45
C HIS A 316 7.78 -26.82 -17.50
N GLN A 317 8.95 -26.34 -17.09
CA GLN A 317 10.02 -25.87 -17.95
C GLN A 317 11.32 -26.59 -17.58
N GLN A 318 11.91 -27.31 -18.54
CA GLN A 318 13.09 -28.15 -18.31
C GLN A 318 14.42 -27.37 -18.17
N SER A 319 14.48 -26.14 -18.67
CA SER A 319 15.71 -25.33 -18.68
C SER A 319 15.46 -23.90 -18.23
N PHE A 320 16.30 -23.40 -17.33
CA PHE A 320 16.34 -22.00 -16.92
C PHE A 320 17.52 -21.28 -17.58
N ILE A 321 17.32 -20.03 -17.99
CA ILE A 321 18.36 -19.19 -18.60
C ILE A 321 18.94 -18.22 -17.57
N ASN A 322 18.11 -17.53 -16.81
CA ASN A 322 18.45 -16.53 -15.78
C ASN A 322 18.73 -17.18 -14.41
N VAL A 323 19.42 -18.32 -14.41
CA VAL A 323 19.71 -19.10 -13.19
C VAL A 323 20.43 -18.25 -12.15
N ASP A 324 21.43 -17.46 -12.57
CA ASP A 324 22.21 -16.63 -11.66
C ASP A 324 21.37 -15.52 -11.01
N THR A 325 20.48 -14.87 -11.78
CA THR A 325 19.57 -13.84 -11.26
C THR A 325 18.61 -14.43 -10.23
N ILE A 326 18.02 -15.58 -10.54
CA ILE A 326 17.12 -16.32 -9.63
C ILE A 326 17.86 -16.69 -8.35
N ALA A 327 19.06 -17.29 -8.46
CA ALA A 327 19.86 -17.71 -7.32
C ALA A 327 20.25 -16.51 -6.44
N ASN A 328 20.74 -15.42 -7.04
CA ASN A 328 21.12 -14.21 -6.31
C ASN A 328 19.96 -13.62 -5.51
N PHE A 329 18.75 -13.61 -6.08
CA PHE A 329 17.56 -13.16 -5.37
C PHE A 329 17.23 -14.05 -4.17
N LEU A 330 17.26 -15.38 -4.32
CA LEU A 330 17.01 -16.30 -3.20
C LEU A 330 18.09 -16.24 -2.13
N TYR A 331 19.35 -16.02 -2.50
CA TYR A 331 20.43 -15.79 -1.55
C TYR A 331 20.25 -14.47 -0.79
N HIS A 332 19.79 -13.42 -1.46
CA HIS A 332 19.43 -12.17 -0.80
C HIS A 332 18.32 -12.40 0.24
N ILE A 333 17.28 -13.16 -0.12
CA ILE A 333 16.23 -13.56 0.81
C ILE A 333 16.81 -14.30 2.02
N LYS A 334 17.65 -15.33 1.80
CA LYS A 334 18.27 -16.09 2.89
C LYS A 334 19.10 -15.17 3.80
N TYR A 335 20.06 -14.44 3.27
CA TYR A 335 21.06 -13.76 4.12
C TYR A 335 20.59 -12.43 4.68
N ILE A 336 19.68 -11.72 4.01
CA ILE A 336 19.24 -10.38 4.44
C ILE A 336 17.88 -10.43 5.15
N VAL A 337 16.99 -11.34 4.74
CA VAL A 337 15.58 -11.28 5.16
C VAL A 337 15.23 -12.32 6.23
N VAL A 338 15.52 -13.60 6.01
CA VAL A 338 15.01 -14.69 6.88
C VAL A 338 16.06 -15.49 7.65
N GLY A 339 17.33 -15.42 7.27
CA GLY A 339 18.38 -16.29 7.82
C GLY A 339 18.04 -17.77 7.62
N ASP A 340 18.15 -18.54 8.70
CA ASP A 340 17.90 -19.99 8.69
C ASP A 340 16.46 -20.38 9.10
N ALA A 341 15.53 -19.41 9.23
CA ALA A 341 14.19 -19.64 9.80
C ALA A 341 13.31 -20.63 9.01
N ILE A 342 13.54 -20.78 7.70
CA ILE A 342 12.76 -21.66 6.82
C ILE A 342 13.63 -22.72 6.11
N ARG A 343 14.84 -22.98 6.64
CA ARG A 343 15.84 -23.86 6.00
C ARG A 343 15.27 -25.21 5.62
N ASP A 344 14.59 -25.90 6.54
CA ASP A 344 14.13 -27.27 6.32
C ASP A 344 13.13 -27.36 5.15
N ARG A 345 12.31 -26.31 4.96
CA ARG A 345 11.39 -26.20 3.83
C ARG A 345 12.13 -25.87 2.52
N ILE A 346 13.12 -24.97 2.57
CA ILE A 346 13.97 -24.66 1.41
C ILE A 346 14.71 -25.92 0.94
N GLU A 347 15.31 -26.67 1.87
CA GLU A 347 16.07 -27.88 1.55
C GLU A 347 15.20 -28.92 0.85
N THR A 348 13.98 -29.12 1.34
CA THR A 348 13.00 -29.99 0.69
C THR A 348 12.70 -29.56 -0.74
N VAL A 349 12.50 -28.26 -0.98
CA VAL A 349 12.23 -27.73 -2.32
C VAL A 349 13.44 -27.87 -3.24
N VAL A 350 14.62 -27.43 -2.78
CA VAL A 350 15.86 -27.41 -3.58
C VAL A 350 16.29 -28.82 -3.99
N ASN A 351 16.17 -29.80 -3.08
CA ASN A 351 16.53 -31.19 -3.37
C ASN A 351 15.63 -31.83 -4.44
N ASN A 352 14.37 -31.38 -4.52
CA ASN A 352 13.38 -31.89 -5.47
C ASN A 352 13.38 -31.17 -6.83
N LEU A 353 14.28 -30.20 -7.05
CA LEU A 353 14.40 -29.52 -8.35
C LEU A 353 15.03 -30.45 -9.39
N HIS A 354 14.40 -30.55 -10.56
CA HIS A 354 14.87 -31.30 -11.71
C HIS A 354 15.99 -30.57 -12.46
N CYS A 355 15.96 -29.24 -12.51
CA CYS A 355 16.99 -28.46 -13.16
C CYS A 355 18.30 -28.50 -12.36
N GLU A 356 19.23 -29.34 -12.81
CA GLU A 356 20.54 -29.55 -12.16
C GLU A 356 21.35 -28.25 -12.03
N LYS A 357 21.31 -27.39 -13.06
CA LYS A 357 22.00 -26.09 -13.04
C LYS A 357 21.50 -25.22 -11.89
N LEU A 358 20.18 -25.10 -11.73
CA LEU A 358 19.60 -24.32 -10.64
C LEU A 358 19.90 -24.96 -9.28
N ARG A 359 19.72 -26.29 -9.15
CA ARG A 359 20.01 -27.02 -7.92
C ARG A 359 21.46 -26.84 -7.46
N SER A 360 22.42 -26.93 -8.37
CA SER A 360 23.85 -26.73 -8.05
C SER A 360 24.14 -25.31 -7.58
N ARG A 361 23.53 -24.29 -8.20
CA ARG A 361 23.69 -22.89 -7.81
C ARG A 361 23.01 -22.56 -6.48
N LEU A 362 21.95 -23.27 -6.12
CA LEU A 362 21.24 -23.12 -4.86
C LEU A 362 21.80 -23.97 -3.71
N HIS A 363 22.85 -24.77 -3.96
CA HIS A 363 23.37 -25.74 -2.98
C HIS A 363 23.68 -25.13 -1.61
N PHE A 364 24.25 -23.92 -1.58
CA PHE A 364 24.60 -23.24 -0.31
C PHE A 364 23.39 -22.61 0.42
N LEU A 365 22.20 -22.60 -0.18
CA LEU A 365 20.99 -22.21 0.56
C LEU A 365 20.66 -23.20 1.68
N CYS A 366 21.06 -24.46 1.55
CA CYS A 366 20.82 -25.48 2.57
C CYS A 366 21.94 -25.55 3.64
N ALA A 367 23.09 -24.93 3.39
CA ALA A 367 24.20 -24.90 4.34
C ALA A 367 23.85 -24.07 5.59
N LYS A 368 24.24 -24.54 6.78
CA LYS A 368 24.11 -23.75 8.02
C LYS A 368 24.95 -22.48 7.93
N THR A 369 24.38 -21.38 8.39
CA THR A 369 25.12 -20.12 8.50
C THR A 369 25.97 -20.18 9.77
N ASP A 370 27.15 -20.79 9.70
CA ASP A 370 28.06 -20.84 10.84
C ASP A 370 28.65 -19.44 11.09
N VAL A 371 28.00 -18.64 11.94
CA VAL A 371 28.53 -17.34 12.40
C VAL A 371 29.54 -17.50 13.55
N SER A 372 30.07 -18.71 13.78
CA SER A 372 31.02 -18.95 14.86
C SER A 372 31.91 -20.17 14.61
N SER A 373 32.76 -20.12 13.58
CA SER A 373 33.83 -21.11 13.38
C SER A 373 34.90 -20.67 12.35
N SER A 374 35.35 -19.41 12.38
CA SER A 374 36.53 -18.98 11.62
C SER A 374 37.53 -18.15 12.43
N ILE A 375 37.52 -18.31 13.76
CA ILE A 375 38.64 -17.94 14.62
C ILE A 375 39.04 -19.19 15.41
N HIS A 376 40.26 -19.68 15.16
CA HIS A 376 40.93 -20.84 15.75
C HIS A 376 40.65 -22.22 15.17
N SER A 377 41.36 -22.51 14.07
CA SER A 377 42.09 -23.77 13.93
C SER A 377 43.26 -23.62 12.96
N GLN A 378 44.33 -22.94 13.39
CA GLN A 378 45.66 -23.26 12.88
C GLN A 378 46.45 -23.98 13.97
N GLY A 379 46.99 -25.13 13.56
CA GLY A 379 47.54 -26.16 14.42
C GLY A 379 48.75 -25.70 15.21
N SER A 380 48.84 -26.32 16.39
CA SER A 380 50.01 -26.43 17.23
C SER A 380 51.21 -27.01 16.47
N VAL A 381 52.26 -26.22 16.28
CA VAL A 381 53.63 -26.72 16.09
C VAL A 381 54.60 -25.87 16.91
N THR A 382 55.20 -26.55 17.88
CA THR A 382 56.41 -26.35 18.69
C THR A 382 57.26 -25.07 18.61
N ALA A 383 57.72 -24.68 19.81
CA ALA A 383 58.57 -23.56 20.18
C ALA A 383 60.02 -23.57 19.63
N ALA A 384 60.56 -22.37 19.38
CA ALA A 384 61.93 -21.96 19.75
C ALA A 384 62.10 -20.42 19.59
N THR A 385 62.43 -19.74 20.68
CA THR A 385 63.13 -18.42 20.74
C THR A 385 64.66 -18.69 20.68
N PRO A 386 65.60 -17.74 20.41
CA PRO A 386 65.54 -16.31 20.76
C PRO A 386 66.22 -15.29 19.80
N SER A 387 66.10 -13.99 20.20
CA SER A 387 67.11 -12.90 20.09
C SER A 387 66.75 -11.66 19.24
N SER A 388 66.16 -10.66 19.92
CA SER A 388 66.61 -9.27 20.17
C SER A 388 67.39 -8.40 19.14
N VAL A 389 66.99 -7.10 19.13
CA VAL A 389 67.67 -5.82 18.78
C VAL A 389 67.90 -5.56 17.26
N THR A 390 67.80 -4.38 16.63
CA THR A 390 67.78 -2.95 17.04
C THR A 390 67.24 -2.07 15.89
N THR A 391 66.74 -0.89 16.25
CA THR A 391 66.44 0.33 15.48
C THR A 391 67.43 0.73 14.36
N THR A 392 66.92 1.37 13.28
CA THR A 392 67.37 2.68 12.72
C THR A 392 66.59 3.10 11.46
N ASP A 393 65.86 4.22 11.53
CA ASP A 393 65.69 5.21 10.43
C ASP A 393 67.00 6.04 10.29
N PRO A 394 67.25 6.95 9.30
CA PRO A 394 66.38 7.65 8.33
C PRO A 394 67.08 7.83 6.93
N PRO A 395 66.99 8.93 6.13
CA PRO A 395 65.90 9.86 5.75
C PRO A 395 65.67 10.00 4.21
N ASN A 396 64.57 10.70 3.89
CA ASN A 396 64.18 11.31 2.61
C ASN A 396 65.29 11.98 1.77
N SER A 397 65.15 11.90 0.43
CA SER A 397 65.58 12.94 -0.50
C SER A 397 64.57 13.13 -1.66
N ASN A 398 64.50 14.37 -2.12
CA ASN A 398 63.39 15.04 -2.82
C ASN A 398 63.63 15.14 -4.35
N VAL A 399 62.54 15.07 -5.15
CA VAL A 399 62.18 16.01 -6.28
C VAL A 399 62.84 15.76 -7.67
N PRO A 400 62.22 16.09 -8.85
CA PRO A 400 60.81 16.06 -9.30
C PRO A 400 60.58 15.59 -10.77
N SER A 401 59.30 15.47 -11.19
CA SER A 401 58.67 16.14 -12.37
C SER A 401 57.74 15.28 -13.26
N HIS A 402 56.52 15.84 -13.39
CA HIS A 402 55.49 15.72 -14.43
C HIS A 402 54.78 14.39 -14.78
N GLY A 403 53.53 14.33 -14.32
CA GLY A 403 52.37 14.25 -15.22
C GLY A 403 51.80 12.86 -15.48
N GLN A 404 50.76 12.46 -14.73
CA GLN A 404 49.64 11.68 -15.29
C GLN A 404 48.46 11.56 -14.33
N ILE A 405 47.29 11.80 -14.91
CA ILE A 405 45.95 11.70 -14.35
C ILE A 405 45.64 10.22 -14.04
N LYS A 406 45.20 9.92 -12.81
CA LYS A 406 44.59 8.62 -12.45
C LYS A 406 43.13 8.83 -12.04
N PRO A 407 42.18 8.02 -12.54
CA PRO A 407 40.80 8.04 -12.08
C PRO A 407 40.69 7.33 -10.73
N GLY A 408 40.16 8.04 -9.74
CA GLY A 408 39.79 7.49 -8.44
C GLY A 408 38.38 6.91 -8.50
N THR A 409 38.26 5.63 -8.22
CA THR A 409 37.01 4.90 -8.03
C THR A 409 36.39 5.34 -6.70
N SER A 410 35.45 6.27 -6.74
CA SER A 410 34.61 6.59 -5.59
C SER A 410 33.36 5.71 -5.61
N THR A 411 33.35 4.71 -4.74
CA THR A 411 32.16 3.98 -4.30
C THR A 411 31.22 4.97 -3.62
N MET A 412 30.25 5.52 -4.35
CA MET A 412 29.14 6.26 -3.75
C MET A 412 28.15 5.25 -3.17
N GLN A 413 28.15 5.14 -1.84
CA GLN A 413 27.02 4.62 -1.09
C GLN A 413 25.83 5.55 -1.30
N MET A 414 24.83 5.07 -2.04
CA MET A 414 23.53 5.73 -2.15
C MET A 414 22.80 5.63 -0.81
N GLN A 415 22.87 6.71 -0.05
CA GLN A 415 22.05 6.95 1.13
C GLN A 415 20.63 7.29 0.65
N TYR A 416 19.71 6.35 0.79
CA TYR A 416 18.28 6.64 0.62
C TYR A 416 17.81 7.48 1.81
N THR A 417 17.70 8.80 1.62
CA THR A 417 16.90 9.64 2.52
C THR A 417 15.43 9.41 2.22
N THR A 418 14.86 8.41 2.90
CA THR A 418 13.42 8.17 2.98
C THR A 418 12.82 9.24 3.90
N THR A 419 12.30 10.34 3.36
CA THR A 419 11.37 11.19 4.10
C THR A 419 9.99 10.52 4.05
N ALA A 420 9.86 9.39 4.75
CA ALA A 420 8.56 8.83 5.08
C ALA A 420 7.93 9.77 6.11
N MET A 421 6.77 10.35 5.81
CA MET A 421 5.90 10.86 6.85
C MET A 421 5.56 9.67 7.75
N GLN A 422 6.07 9.68 8.98
CA GLN A 422 5.81 8.67 9.99
C GLN A 422 4.30 8.55 10.19
N ALA A 423 3.73 7.46 9.70
CA ALA A 423 2.44 6.98 10.17
C ALA A 423 2.66 6.51 11.62
N GLN A 424 2.22 7.33 12.58
CA GLN A 424 2.18 6.91 13.97
C GLN A 424 1.19 5.75 14.12
N SER A 425 1.67 4.67 14.71
CA SER A 425 0.89 3.51 15.14
C SER A 425 -0.24 3.97 16.06
N TYR A 426 -1.49 3.76 15.64
CA TYR A 426 -2.62 3.81 16.54
C TYR A 426 -2.59 2.58 17.44
N GLY A 427 -2.49 2.83 18.74
CA GLY A 427 -2.50 1.82 19.77
C GLY A 427 -3.79 0.99 19.79
N VAL A 428 -3.63 -0.24 20.26
CA VAL A 428 -4.66 -1.22 20.62
C VAL A 428 -5.76 -0.54 21.47
N PRO A 429 -7.05 -0.76 21.19
CA PRO A 429 -8.11 -0.24 22.05
C PRO A 429 -8.06 -0.93 23.43
N PRO A 430 -8.21 -0.19 24.55
CA PRO A 430 -8.25 -0.80 25.87
C PRO A 430 -9.48 -1.70 26.02
N GLN A 431 -9.27 -2.91 26.53
CA GLN A 431 -10.24 -3.99 26.77
C GLN A 431 -11.32 -3.69 27.85
N ASN A 432 -11.66 -2.43 28.15
CA ASN A 432 -12.54 -2.10 29.28
C ASN A 432 -13.79 -1.29 28.92
N ILE A 433 -14.56 -1.78 27.93
CA ILE A 433 -15.96 -1.33 27.73
C ILE A 433 -16.87 -2.56 27.67
N GLN A 434 -16.92 -3.31 28.77
CA GLN A 434 -17.96 -4.33 28.99
C GLN A 434 -18.41 -4.49 30.44
N GLN A 435 -17.92 -3.65 31.38
CA GLN A 435 -18.25 -3.79 32.82
C GLN A 435 -19.13 -2.69 33.43
N ASN A 436 -19.61 -1.69 32.68
CA ASN A 436 -20.45 -0.62 33.26
C ASN A 436 -21.92 -0.59 32.80
N PHE A 437 -22.49 -1.73 32.39
CA PHE A 437 -23.93 -1.85 32.09
C PHE A 437 -24.68 -2.92 32.90
N GLN A 438 -24.18 -3.25 34.10
CA GLN A 438 -24.89 -4.07 35.07
C GLN A 438 -24.83 -3.41 36.44
N LEU A 439 -25.72 -2.46 36.70
CA LEU A 439 -26.14 -2.02 38.04
C LEU A 439 -27.29 -1.02 37.87
N THR A 440 -28.52 -1.53 37.69
CA THR A 440 -29.81 -0.98 38.18
C THR A 440 -30.97 -1.73 37.51
N THR A 441 -31.09 -3.01 37.81
CA THR A 441 -32.36 -3.75 37.67
C THR A 441 -32.42 -4.72 38.82
N ASN A 442 -32.94 -4.27 39.97
CA ASN A 442 -33.52 -5.07 41.04
C ASN A 442 -33.89 -4.13 42.19
N MET A 443 -35.11 -3.57 42.17
CA MET A 443 -35.92 -3.28 43.37
C MET A 443 -37.31 -2.85 42.92
N THR A 444 -38.17 -3.82 42.58
CA THR A 444 -39.63 -3.65 42.66
C THR A 444 -40.24 -5.02 42.93
N ASN A 445 -40.52 -5.30 44.20
CA ASN A 445 -41.70 -6.03 44.66
C ASN A 445 -41.68 -6.15 46.18
N THR A 446 -42.37 -5.24 46.86
CA THR A 446 -43.12 -5.55 48.08
C THR A 446 -44.24 -4.52 48.27
N MET A 447 -45.39 -5.07 48.66
CA MET A 447 -46.72 -4.47 48.80
C MET A 447 -46.79 -3.29 49.77
N GLY A 448 -47.87 -2.50 49.67
CA GLY A 448 -48.44 -1.82 50.84
C GLY A 448 -49.18 -0.52 50.51
N SER A 449 -50.44 -0.48 50.90
CA SER A 449 -51.46 0.56 50.71
C SER A 449 -51.26 1.83 51.55
N ASP A 450 -52.15 2.81 51.28
CA ASP A 450 -52.49 4.04 52.02
C ASP A 450 -51.69 5.28 51.54
N GLY A 451 -52.26 6.44 51.21
CA GLY A 451 -53.54 7.07 51.48
C GLY A 451 -53.33 8.59 51.40
N ILE A 452 -54.14 9.27 50.57
CA ILE A 452 -54.68 10.66 50.68
C ILE A 452 -53.81 11.79 51.30
N GLN A 453 -53.62 12.89 50.52
CA GLN A 453 -53.75 14.35 50.85
C GLN A 453 -52.73 15.20 50.04
N GLN A 454 -53.14 16.12 49.14
CA GLN A 454 -53.43 17.57 49.36
C GLN A 454 -52.23 18.34 49.98
N GLN A 455 -51.73 19.52 49.57
CA GLN A 455 -52.08 20.71 48.76
C GLN A 455 -50.71 21.38 48.37
N ARG A 456 -50.52 22.24 47.37
CA ARG A 456 -51.23 23.47 46.96
C ARG A 456 -51.05 23.71 45.46
#